data_AF-A0A1Q9PFH3-F1
#
_entry.id   AF-A0A1Q9PFH3-F1
#
_cell.length_a   1.000
_cell.length_b   1.000
_cell.length_c   1.000
_cell.angle_alpha   90.00
_cell.angle_beta   90.00
_cell.angle_gamma   90.00
#
_symmetry.space_group_name_H-M   'P 1'
#
loop_
_entity.id
_entity.type
_entity.pdbx_description
1 polymer ?
#
loop_
_entity_poly.entity_id
_entity_poly.type
_entity_poly.pdbx_seq_one_letter_code
_entity_poly.pdbx_strand_id
1 'polypeptide(L)'
;MDIELIELFPNSIKFVLSDVTLAFANAIRRTALAEVPSLTIEDVYVLKNTSPLFDEFIAHRLGLIPLKFDIDALELNFRDECDCGGIGCNLCTVTLTLSKETDAQGSTFVYSSDLISTQAGVEPISPTIPIVKLGPNQTLELECMAQLGKGKEHAKWQPVSAMGYQAFPIPKIDKEKCTNCLECIDACYRGVYQKSGDKVEVTNPLNCTLCDYCLEVCEPNAITIGKDSSKAIFSFETNGGLDPSTVLTKAGELIISKIDEFKKTLESTLTEKKES
;
A
#
# COMPACT_ATOMS: atom_id res chain seq x y z
N MET A 1 3.97 2.58 -24.21
CA MET A 1 3.50 2.45 -22.81
C MET A 1 2.23 3.25 -22.71
N ASP A 2 1.16 2.60 -22.25
CA ASP A 2 -0.17 3.18 -22.17
C ASP A 2 -0.85 2.71 -20.87
N ILE A 3 -1.68 3.57 -20.29
CA ILE A 3 -2.39 3.30 -19.03
C ILE A 3 -3.89 3.44 -19.26
N GLU A 4 -4.62 2.34 -19.08
CA GLU A 4 -6.08 2.31 -19.13
C GLU A 4 -6.62 2.17 -17.70
N LEU A 5 -7.29 3.22 -17.21
CA LEU A 5 -7.91 3.20 -15.89
C LEU A 5 -9.21 2.39 -15.92
N ILE A 6 -9.34 1.42 -15.00
CA ILE A 6 -10.53 0.57 -14.88
C ILE A 6 -11.40 1.06 -13.72
N GLU A 7 -10.80 1.25 -12.53
CA GLU A 7 -11.49 1.71 -11.32
C GLU A 7 -10.60 2.68 -10.54
N LEU A 8 -11.21 3.72 -9.97
CA LEU A 8 -10.57 4.66 -9.05
C LEU A 8 -11.52 5.00 -7.91
N PHE A 9 -11.06 4.68 -6.70
CA PHE A 9 -11.68 5.00 -5.42
C PHE A 9 -10.67 5.76 -4.55
N PRO A 10 -11.08 6.38 -3.42
CA PRO A 10 -10.18 7.19 -2.60
C PRO A 10 -8.88 6.46 -2.20
N ASN A 11 -8.98 5.20 -1.78
CA ASN A 11 -7.82 4.40 -1.34
C ASN A 11 -7.49 3.24 -2.28
N SER A 12 -8.14 3.12 -3.45
CA SER A 12 -7.92 1.98 -4.34
C SER A 12 -7.94 2.37 -5.81
N ILE A 13 -7.07 1.74 -6.60
CA ILE A 13 -6.98 1.94 -8.04
C ILE A 13 -6.76 0.60 -8.75
N LYS A 14 -7.38 0.48 -9.92
CA LYS A 14 -7.20 -0.66 -10.82
C LYS A 14 -7.01 -0.13 -12.23
N PHE A 15 -5.93 -0.55 -12.87
CA PHE A 15 -5.59 -0.10 -14.22
C PHE A 15 -4.83 -1.17 -15.00
N VAL A 16 -4.83 -1.06 -16.32
CA VAL A 16 -4.04 -1.88 -17.23
C VAL A 16 -2.86 -1.05 -17.73
N LEU A 17 -1.65 -1.58 -17.56
CA LEU A 17 -0.41 -1.00 -18.08
C LEU A 17 0.04 -1.81 -19.29
N SER A 18 0.07 -1.19 -20.47
CA SER A 18 0.45 -1.80 -21.73
C SER A 18 1.86 -1.41 -22.20
N ASP A 19 2.44 -2.22 -23.08
CA ASP A 19 3.81 -2.12 -23.61
C ASP A 19 4.90 -2.18 -22.52
N VAL A 20 4.72 -3.05 -21.53
CA VAL A 20 5.67 -3.23 -20.44
C VAL A 20 5.97 -4.70 -20.21
N THR A 21 7.14 -4.98 -19.64
CA THR A 21 7.44 -6.33 -19.15
C THR A 21 6.86 -6.53 -17.75
N LEU A 22 6.57 -7.78 -17.39
CA LEU A 22 6.20 -8.11 -16.01
C LEU A 22 7.31 -7.78 -15.00
N ALA A 23 8.57 -7.74 -15.43
CA ALA A 23 9.69 -7.30 -14.60
C ALA A 23 9.58 -5.81 -14.25
N PHE A 24 9.24 -4.97 -15.23
CA PHE A 24 8.99 -3.54 -15.01
C PHE A 24 7.78 -3.32 -14.09
N ALA A 25 6.69 -4.06 -14.32
CA ALA A 25 5.52 -4.01 -13.43
C ALA A 25 5.88 -4.40 -11.98
N ASN A 26 6.70 -5.44 -11.79
CA ASN A 26 7.16 -5.84 -10.46
C ASN A 26 8.08 -4.79 -9.83
N ALA A 27 8.89 -4.07 -10.61
CA ALA A 27 9.72 -2.99 -10.11
C ALA A 27 8.86 -1.89 -9.50
N ILE A 28 7.84 -1.41 -10.21
CA ILE A 28 6.85 -0.44 -9.68
C ILE A 28 6.24 -0.98 -8.38
N ARG A 29 5.76 -2.23 -8.39
CA ARG A 29 5.14 -2.85 -7.21
C ARG A 29 6.07 -2.86 -5.99
N ARG A 30 7.33 -3.26 -6.18
CA ARG A 30 8.32 -3.34 -5.10
C ARG A 30 8.68 -1.97 -4.56
N THR A 31 8.89 -0.98 -5.44
CA THR A 31 9.22 0.38 -5.02
C THR A 31 8.06 1.01 -4.24
N ALA A 32 6.82 0.85 -4.72
CA ALA A 32 5.63 1.33 -4.00
C ALA A 32 5.48 0.70 -2.60
N LEU A 33 5.75 -0.60 -2.47
CA LEU A 33 5.65 -1.33 -1.20
C LEU A 33 6.75 -1.00 -0.19
N ALA A 34 7.98 -0.77 -0.66
CA ALA A 34 9.16 -0.84 0.20
C ALA A 34 9.94 0.48 0.28
N GLU A 35 9.75 1.39 -0.68
CA GLU A 35 10.65 2.53 -0.86
C GLU A 35 9.96 3.89 -0.90
N VAL A 36 8.68 3.94 -1.27
CA VAL A 36 7.88 5.15 -1.09
C VAL A 36 7.78 5.44 0.41
N PRO A 37 8.23 6.61 0.87
CA PRO A 37 8.23 6.92 2.28
C PRO A 37 6.83 7.21 2.80
N SER A 38 6.62 6.87 4.06
CA SER A 38 5.39 7.15 4.79
C SER A 38 5.72 7.83 6.12
N LEU A 39 4.81 8.66 6.63
CA LEU A 39 4.92 9.30 7.93
C LEU A 39 4.26 8.39 8.98
N THR A 40 5.01 8.01 10.02
CA THR A 40 4.49 7.11 11.06
C THR A 40 5.14 7.41 12.40
N ILE A 41 4.42 7.14 13.50
CA ILE A 41 4.94 7.29 14.86
C ILE A 41 6.11 6.33 15.08
N GLU A 42 7.27 6.90 15.44
CA GLU A 42 8.48 6.16 15.78
C GLU A 42 8.73 6.17 17.29
N ASP A 43 8.90 7.36 17.86
CA ASP A 43 9.18 7.51 19.28
C ASP A 43 7.90 7.80 20.05
N VAL A 44 7.75 7.17 21.21
CA VAL A 44 6.65 7.40 22.15
C VAL A 44 7.24 7.64 23.54
N TYR A 45 7.12 8.88 24.01
CA TYR A 45 7.49 9.30 25.35
C TYR A 45 6.27 9.17 26.25
N VAL A 46 6.26 8.16 27.11
CA VAL A 46 5.18 7.94 28.08
C VAL A 46 5.45 8.81 29.31
N LEU A 47 4.59 9.81 29.53
CA LEU A 47 4.66 10.69 30.70
C LEU A 47 3.96 10.03 31.88
N LYS A 48 2.80 9.42 31.63
CA LYS A 48 2.03 8.70 32.64
C LYS A 48 1.17 7.62 31.98
N ASN A 49 1.34 6.36 32.40
CA ASN A 49 0.47 5.27 32.00
C ASN A 49 0.05 4.46 33.24
N THR A 50 -1.24 4.50 33.56
CA THR A 50 -1.85 3.62 34.58
C THR A 50 -2.92 2.71 33.97
N SER A 51 -2.93 2.61 32.64
CA SER A 51 -3.86 1.77 31.87
C SER A 51 -3.53 0.27 32.03
N PRO A 52 -4.39 -0.65 31.54
CA PRO A 52 -4.13 -2.09 31.64
C PRO A 52 -3.10 -2.60 30.62
N LEU A 53 -2.62 -1.77 29.69
CA LEU A 53 -1.59 -2.15 28.71
C LEU A 53 -0.25 -1.55 29.10
N PHE A 54 0.81 -2.37 29.03
CA PHE A 54 2.18 -1.87 29.19
C PHE A 54 2.58 -0.95 28.04
N ASP A 55 3.57 -0.10 28.31
CA ASP A 55 4.02 0.96 27.42
C ASP A 55 4.39 0.42 26.03
N GLU A 56 5.05 -0.73 25.95
CA GLU A 56 5.49 -1.34 24.69
C GLU A 56 4.30 -1.74 23.80
N PHE A 57 3.20 -2.20 24.39
CA PHE A 57 2.00 -2.54 23.62
C PHE A 57 1.30 -1.28 23.10
N ILE A 58 1.27 -0.22 23.91
CA ILE A 58 0.70 1.07 23.48
C ILE A 58 1.56 1.67 22.37
N ALA A 59 2.88 1.72 22.56
CA ALA A 59 3.82 2.24 21.57
C ALA A 59 3.73 1.46 20.25
N HIS A 60 3.68 0.12 20.31
CA HIS A 60 3.49 -0.71 19.12
C HIS A 60 2.16 -0.41 18.41
N ARG A 61 1.06 -0.23 19.14
CA ARG A 61 -0.24 0.12 18.54
C ARG A 61 -0.22 1.50 17.90
N LEU A 62 0.37 2.50 18.57
CA LEU A 62 0.52 3.86 18.05
C LEU A 62 1.36 3.88 16.76
N GLY A 63 2.44 3.10 16.71
CA GLY A 63 3.26 2.95 15.51
C GLY A 63 2.54 2.31 14.33
N LEU A 64 1.36 1.69 14.52
CA LEU A 64 0.55 1.13 13.43
C LEU A 64 -0.65 2.00 13.06
N ILE A 65 -0.82 3.17 13.69
CA ILE A 65 -1.87 4.11 13.31
C ILE A 65 -1.39 4.86 12.06
N PRO A 66 -2.03 4.66 10.89
CA PRO A 66 -1.70 5.44 9.71
C PRO A 66 -2.08 6.91 9.91
N LEU A 67 -1.17 7.79 9.53
CA LEU A 67 -1.38 9.24 9.53
C LEU A 67 -1.64 9.69 8.10
N LYS A 68 -2.64 10.54 7.93
CA LYS A 68 -2.83 11.32 6.71
C LYS A 68 -1.77 12.40 6.69
N PHE A 69 -1.14 12.63 5.53
CA PHE A 69 -0.24 13.75 5.32
C PHE A 69 -0.09 14.04 3.82
N ASP A 70 0.33 15.26 3.50
CA ASP A 70 0.73 15.63 2.15
C ASP A 70 2.25 15.56 2.04
N ILE A 71 2.75 14.59 1.28
CA ILE A 71 4.20 14.33 1.15
C ILE A 71 4.95 15.50 0.50
N ASP A 72 4.30 16.27 -0.38
CA ASP A 72 4.93 17.36 -1.10
C ASP A 72 4.86 18.67 -0.29
N ALA A 73 3.78 18.89 0.47
CA ALA A 73 3.62 20.10 1.28
C ALA A 73 4.34 20.05 2.64
N LEU A 74 4.58 18.85 3.18
CA LEU A 74 5.14 18.69 4.52
C LEU A 74 6.65 18.92 4.58
N GLU A 75 7.36 18.83 3.44
CA GLU A 75 8.80 19.13 3.26
C GLU A 75 9.73 18.59 4.37
N LEU A 76 9.40 17.42 4.95
CA LEU A 76 10.23 16.80 5.98
C LEU A 76 11.43 16.09 5.36
N ASN A 77 12.57 16.25 6.01
CA ASN A 77 13.77 15.46 5.76
C ASN A 77 13.65 14.09 6.45
N PHE A 78 14.31 13.08 5.90
CA PHE A 78 14.58 11.86 6.66
C PHE A 78 15.43 12.21 7.88
N ARG A 79 15.15 11.57 9.02
CA ARG A 79 15.77 11.94 10.30
C ARG A 79 17.28 11.69 10.33
N ASP A 80 17.74 10.65 9.66
CA ASP A 80 19.16 10.29 9.49
C ASP A 80 19.91 11.23 8.54
N GLU A 81 19.20 11.89 7.63
CA GLU A 81 19.74 12.88 6.69
C GLU A 81 19.58 14.33 7.18
N CYS A 82 19.00 14.53 8.37
CA CYS A 82 18.70 15.86 8.89
C CYS A 82 19.89 16.50 9.62
N ASP A 83 20.08 17.80 9.39
CA ASP A 83 21.13 18.63 10.02
C ASP A 83 21.11 18.64 11.56
N CYS A 84 19.98 18.25 12.18
CA CYS A 84 19.87 18.12 13.64
C CYS A 84 20.62 16.90 14.20
N GLY A 85 21.28 16.09 13.36
CA GLY A 85 22.04 14.91 13.78
C GLY A 85 21.14 13.80 14.34
N GLY A 86 19.88 13.74 13.89
CA GLY A 86 18.93 12.70 14.29
C GLY A 86 18.24 12.94 15.64
N ILE A 87 18.44 14.09 16.30
CA ILE A 87 17.78 14.38 17.58
C ILE A 87 16.25 14.41 17.43
N GLY A 88 15.74 14.89 16.29
CA GLY A 88 14.31 15.06 16.04
C GLY A 88 13.91 16.52 16.20
N CYS A 89 14.00 17.29 15.12
CA CYS A 89 13.53 18.68 15.06
C CYS A 89 12.25 18.78 14.22
N ASN A 90 11.70 19.98 14.12
CA ASN A 90 10.51 20.28 13.30
C ASN A 90 10.71 20.10 11.79
N LEU A 91 11.95 19.88 11.31
CA LEU A 91 12.26 19.62 9.91
C LEU A 91 12.34 18.12 9.58
N CYS A 92 12.31 17.22 10.56
CA CYS A 92 12.34 15.78 10.33
C CYS A 92 11.31 14.98 11.15
N THR A 93 10.58 15.65 12.05
CA THR A 93 9.55 15.02 12.90
C THR A 93 8.30 15.89 13.04
N VAL A 94 7.17 15.23 13.27
CA VAL A 94 5.90 15.85 13.66
C VAL A 94 5.50 15.33 15.03
N THR A 95 5.18 16.22 15.96
CA THR A 95 4.81 15.83 17.33
C THR A 95 3.31 15.65 17.45
N LEU A 96 2.88 14.56 18.09
CA LEU A 96 1.49 14.32 18.46
C LEU A 96 1.41 14.10 19.97
N THR A 97 0.45 14.70 20.64
CA THR A 97 0.25 14.53 22.09
C THR A 97 -1.10 13.86 22.37
N LEU A 98 -1.17 13.11 23.47
CA LEU A 98 -2.41 12.51 23.93
C LEU A 98 -2.43 12.57 25.45
N SER A 99 -3.52 13.10 26.00
CA SER A 99 -3.77 13.12 27.43
C SER A 99 -5.24 12.79 27.70
N LYS A 100 -5.47 11.68 28.40
CA LYS A 100 -6.83 11.24 28.75
C LYS A 100 -6.83 10.56 30.10
N GLU A 101 -7.82 10.91 30.92
CA GLU A 101 -8.01 10.33 32.24
C GLU A 101 -9.48 10.01 32.52
N THR A 102 -9.70 9.22 33.56
CA THR A 102 -11.02 8.77 34.02
C THR A 102 -11.15 8.99 35.51
N ASP A 103 -12.37 9.30 35.95
CA ASP A 103 -12.70 9.42 37.37
C ASP A 103 -12.95 8.04 38.02
N ALA A 104 -13.39 8.03 39.27
CA ALA A 104 -13.57 6.82 40.07
C ALA A 104 -14.72 5.90 39.63
N GLN A 105 -15.60 6.35 38.73
CA GLN A 105 -16.70 5.54 38.19
C GLN A 105 -16.64 5.41 36.66
N GLY A 106 -15.78 6.18 36.02
CA GLY A 106 -15.64 6.29 34.58
C GLY A 106 -14.92 5.12 33.96
N SER A 107 -15.31 4.81 32.73
CA SER A 107 -14.51 3.99 31.82
C SER A 107 -14.68 4.55 30.41
N THR A 108 -13.59 4.69 29.69
CA THR A 108 -13.60 5.25 28.33
C THR A 108 -12.57 4.57 27.46
N PHE A 109 -12.80 4.61 26.15
CA PHE A 109 -11.78 4.25 25.18
C PHE A 109 -10.92 5.47 24.87
N VAL A 110 -9.62 5.23 24.80
CA VAL A 110 -8.68 6.11 24.11
C VAL A 110 -8.70 5.71 22.65
N TYR A 111 -9.06 6.64 21.77
CA TYR A 111 -9.10 6.47 20.33
C TYR A 111 -8.01 7.29 19.66
N SER A 112 -7.73 6.99 18.39
CA SER A 112 -6.85 7.79 17.54
C SER A 112 -7.26 9.26 17.48
N SER A 113 -8.55 9.61 17.56
CA SER A 113 -8.98 11.01 17.62
C SER A 113 -8.47 11.78 18.84
N ASP A 114 -8.01 11.09 19.88
CA ASP A 114 -7.42 11.74 21.07
C ASP A 114 -5.95 12.16 20.84
N LEU A 115 -5.34 11.81 19.69
CA LEU A 115 -4.02 12.31 19.28
C LEU A 115 -4.15 13.71 18.68
N ILE A 116 -3.47 14.68 19.29
CA ILE A 116 -3.45 16.08 18.85
C ILE A 116 -2.09 16.37 18.22
N SER A 117 -2.10 16.63 16.92
CA SER A 117 -0.90 16.95 16.14
C SER A 117 -0.52 18.43 16.26
N THR A 118 0.78 18.72 16.27
CA THR A 118 1.30 20.09 16.15
C THR A 118 1.22 20.64 14.74
N GLN A 119 1.02 19.78 13.74
CA GLN A 119 1.01 20.14 12.32
C GLN A 119 -0.37 19.92 11.70
N ALA A 120 -0.95 20.98 11.14
CA ALA A 120 -2.20 20.88 10.40
C ALA A 120 -2.03 19.97 9.17
N GLY A 121 -3.02 19.11 8.92
CA GLY A 121 -2.98 18.14 7.83
C GLY A 121 -2.23 16.85 8.16
N VAL A 122 -1.62 16.74 9.35
CA VAL A 122 -1.09 15.49 9.89
C VAL A 122 -1.99 15.00 11.01
N GLU A 123 -2.79 13.99 10.73
CA GLU A 123 -3.78 13.45 11.67
C GLU A 123 -4.06 11.97 11.38
N PRO A 124 -4.50 11.17 12.36
CA PRO A 124 -4.91 9.79 12.10
C PRO A 124 -5.99 9.71 11.03
N ILE A 125 -5.87 8.78 10.08
CA ILE A 125 -6.82 8.69 8.94
C ILE A 125 -8.26 8.42 9.39
N SER A 126 -8.43 7.82 10.57
CA SER A 126 -9.71 7.44 11.14
C SER A 126 -9.72 7.87 12.60
N PRO A 127 -10.81 8.51 13.08
CA PRO A 127 -10.91 8.95 14.46
C PRO A 127 -11.25 7.81 15.43
N THR A 128 -11.62 6.62 14.94
CA THR A 128 -12.20 5.55 15.76
C THR A 128 -11.26 4.37 16.02
N ILE A 129 -9.96 4.48 15.71
CA ILE A 129 -9.01 3.39 15.93
C ILE A 129 -8.77 3.27 17.44
N PRO A 130 -9.17 2.17 18.11
CA PRO A 130 -9.01 2.05 19.55
C PRO A 130 -7.54 1.83 19.92
N ILE A 131 -7.02 2.60 20.88
CA ILE A 131 -5.66 2.45 21.40
C ILE A 131 -5.70 1.57 22.64
N VAL A 132 -6.41 2.00 23.68
CA VAL A 132 -6.58 1.28 24.95
C VAL A 132 -7.90 1.67 25.61
N LYS A 133 -8.45 0.80 26.46
CA LYS A 133 -9.59 1.13 27.32
C LYS A 133 -9.10 1.48 28.72
N LEU A 134 -9.48 2.65 29.21
CA LEU A 134 -9.26 3.09 30.58
C LEU A 134 -10.45 2.66 31.45
N GLY A 135 -10.16 2.02 32.58
CA GLY A 135 -11.06 1.80 33.70
C GLY A 135 -10.93 2.91 34.75
N PRO A 136 -11.61 2.79 35.90
CA PRO A 136 -11.67 3.86 36.89
C PRO A 136 -10.31 4.32 37.41
N ASN A 137 -10.14 5.64 37.55
CA ASN A 137 -8.90 6.31 37.99
C ASN A 137 -7.65 5.99 37.15
N GLN A 138 -7.82 5.62 35.88
CA GLN A 138 -6.70 5.40 34.97
C GLN A 138 -6.45 6.64 34.09
N THR A 139 -5.17 6.85 33.78
CA THR A 139 -4.67 7.94 32.96
C THR A 139 -3.72 7.38 31.90
N LEU A 140 -3.76 7.97 30.71
CA LEU A 140 -2.74 7.84 29.69
C LEU A 140 -2.33 9.23 29.21
N GLU A 141 -1.05 9.54 29.35
CA GLU A 141 -0.43 10.78 28.92
C GLU A 141 0.89 10.46 28.20
N LEU A 142 1.00 10.90 26.95
CA LEU A 142 2.11 10.59 26.08
C LEU A 142 2.38 11.69 25.05
N GLU A 143 3.63 11.73 24.61
CA GLU A 143 4.11 12.54 23.48
C GLU A 143 4.71 11.59 22.44
N CYS A 144 4.30 11.72 21.19
CA CYS A 144 4.74 10.92 20.06
C CYS A 144 5.52 11.77 19.07
N MET A 145 6.55 11.20 18.46
CA MET A 145 7.21 11.79 17.29
C MET A 145 6.97 10.89 16.08
N ALA A 146 6.30 11.44 15.07
CA ALA A 146 6.17 10.83 13.77
C ALA A 146 7.31 11.27 12.86
N GLN A 147 7.87 10.34 12.09
CA GLN A 147 8.96 10.60 11.15
C GLN A 147 8.73 9.85 9.84
N LEU A 148 9.37 10.34 8.78
CA LEU A 148 9.42 9.62 7.52
C LEU A 148 10.29 8.37 7.64
N GLY A 149 9.84 7.27 7.06
CA GLY A 149 10.61 6.06 6.92
C GLY A 149 10.12 5.23 5.74
N LYS A 150 10.81 4.12 5.45
CA LYS A 150 10.53 3.29 4.28
C LYS A 150 10.04 1.90 4.69
N GLY A 151 9.13 1.33 3.90
CA GLY A 151 8.62 -0.02 4.15
C GLY A 151 9.68 -1.13 4.21
N LYS A 152 10.85 -0.91 3.57
CA LYS A 152 12.01 -1.81 3.66
C LYS A 152 12.66 -1.85 5.04
N GLU A 153 12.53 -0.79 5.84
CA GLU A 153 13.10 -0.69 7.19
C GLU A 153 12.15 -1.30 8.22
N HIS A 154 10.86 -0.95 8.13
CA HIS A 154 9.82 -1.53 8.97
C HIS A 154 8.48 -1.53 8.25
N ALA A 155 7.68 -2.59 8.44
CA ALA A 155 6.39 -2.77 7.77
C ALA A 155 5.38 -1.63 8.05
N LYS A 156 5.54 -0.92 9.18
CA LYS A 156 4.67 0.22 9.54
C LYS A 156 4.74 1.40 8.58
N TRP A 157 5.88 1.56 7.88
CA TRP A 157 6.06 2.60 6.87
C TRP A 157 5.62 2.17 5.47
N GLN A 158 4.96 1.02 5.32
CA GLN A 158 4.38 0.64 4.03
C GLN A 158 3.13 1.51 3.77
N PRO A 159 3.12 2.35 2.71
CA PRO A 159 1.96 3.21 2.41
C PRO A 159 0.81 2.42 1.75
N VAL A 160 1.03 1.14 1.46
CA VAL A 160 0.13 0.27 0.71
C VAL A 160 -0.31 -0.92 1.56
N SER A 161 -1.60 -1.21 1.56
CA SER A 161 -2.18 -2.35 2.29
C SER A 161 -2.20 -3.61 1.44
N ALA A 162 -2.53 -3.47 0.15
CA ALA A 162 -2.54 -4.55 -0.81
C ALA A 162 -2.11 -4.05 -2.19
N MET A 163 -1.08 -4.67 -2.78
CA MET A 163 -0.67 -4.35 -4.15
C MET A 163 -0.30 -5.61 -4.91
N GLY A 164 -1.07 -5.88 -5.96
CA GLY A 164 -0.87 -7.01 -6.86
C GLY A 164 -0.83 -6.56 -8.31
N TYR A 165 -0.16 -7.36 -9.13
CA TYR A 165 -0.32 -7.30 -10.57
C TYR A 165 -0.44 -8.71 -11.14
N GLN A 166 -1.08 -8.83 -12.29
CA GLN A 166 -1.12 -10.06 -13.08
C GLN A 166 -0.95 -9.75 -14.56
N ALA A 167 -0.47 -10.74 -15.33
CA ALA A 167 -0.45 -10.63 -16.78
C ALA A 167 -1.88 -10.53 -17.32
N PHE A 168 -2.07 -9.88 -18.46
CA PHE A 168 -3.39 -9.75 -19.05
C PHE A 168 -3.91 -11.11 -19.55
N PRO A 169 -5.04 -11.63 -19.03
CA PRO A 169 -5.55 -12.94 -19.40
C PRO A 169 -6.23 -12.89 -20.77
N ILE A 170 -6.05 -13.94 -21.56
CA ILE A 170 -6.71 -14.13 -22.86
C ILE A 170 -7.46 -15.47 -22.84
N PRO A 171 -8.59 -15.56 -22.12
CA PRO A 171 -9.46 -16.74 -22.19
C PRO A 171 -10.11 -16.82 -23.58
N LYS A 172 -10.11 -18.02 -24.17
CA LYS A 172 -10.71 -18.31 -25.48
C LYS A 172 -11.51 -19.58 -25.42
N ILE A 173 -12.59 -19.61 -26.21
CA ILE A 173 -13.43 -20.79 -26.43
C ILE A 173 -13.31 -21.20 -27.89
N ASP A 174 -12.90 -22.45 -28.14
CA ASP A 174 -12.98 -23.12 -29.43
C ASP A 174 -14.45 -23.50 -29.70
N LYS A 175 -15.08 -22.76 -30.63
CA LYS A 175 -16.50 -22.91 -30.95
C LYS A 175 -16.83 -24.23 -31.65
N GLU A 176 -15.84 -24.91 -32.24
CA GLU A 176 -16.06 -26.19 -32.92
C GLU A 176 -16.11 -27.35 -31.92
N LYS A 177 -15.39 -27.23 -30.80
CA LYS A 177 -15.37 -28.23 -29.72
C LYS A 177 -16.40 -27.98 -28.62
N CYS A 178 -16.78 -26.72 -28.41
CA CYS A 178 -17.67 -26.34 -27.32
C CYS A 178 -19.08 -26.93 -27.50
N THR A 179 -19.52 -27.72 -26.53
CA THR A 179 -20.87 -28.30 -26.47
C THR A 179 -21.93 -27.38 -25.86
N ASN A 180 -21.52 -26.21 -25.35
CA ASN A 180 -22.36 -25.27 -24.58
C ASN A 180 -23.04 -25.91 -23.36
N CYS A 181 -22.38 -26.86 -22.68
CA CYS A 181 -22.88 -27.50 -21.45
C CYS A 181 -22.98 -26.58 -20.22
N LEU A 182 -22.46 -25.35 -20.31
CA LEU A 182 -22.49 -24.29 -19.28
C LEU A 182 -21.62 -24.54 -18.04
N GLU A 183 -20.98 -25.70 -17.87
CA GLU A 183 -20.18 -26.02 -16.68
C GLU A 183 -19.06 -25.01 -16.37
N CYS A 184 -18.44 -24.42 -17.40
CA CYS A 184 -17.43 -23.38 -17.21
C CYS A 184 -17.96 -22.08 -16.59
N ILE A 185 -19.26 -21.79 -16.74
CA ILE A 185 -19.91 -20.64 -16.10
C ILE A 185 -20.03 -20.91 -14.60
N ASP A 186 -20.51 -22.08 -14.23
CA ASP A 186 -20.68 -22.49 -12.82
C ASP A 186 -19.32 -22.63 -12.11
N ALA A 187 -18.30 -23.12 -12.81
CA ALA A 187 -16.94 -23.24 -12.30
C ALA A 187 -16.26 -21.88 -12.10
N CYS A 188 -16.55 -20.90 -12.97
CA CYS A 188 -15.89 -19.60 -12.91
C CYS A 188 -16.62 -18.62 -11.98
N TYR A 189 -16.31 -18.69 -10.68
CA TYR A 189 -16.85 -17.78 -9.65
C TYR A 189 -16.55 -16.28 -9.91
N ARG A 190 -15.62 -15.98 -10.82
CA ARG A 190 -15.25 -14.62 -11.24
C ARG A 190 -16.13 -14.07 -12.38
N GLY A 191 -17.02 -14.88 -12.93
CA GLY A 191 -17.96 -14.48 -13.97
C GLY A 191 -17.30 -14.11 -15.31
N VAL A 192 -16.20 -14.78 -15.68
CA VAL A 192 -15.50 -14.56 -16.96
C VAL A 192 -16.37 -15.00 -18.14
N TYR A 193 -17.11 -16.10 -17.96
CA TYR A 193 -17.99 -16.69 -18.95
C TYR A 193 -19.45 -16.39 -18.62
N GLN A 194 -20.24 -16.08 -19.65
CA GLN A 194 -21.69 -15.90 -19.51
C GLN A 194 -22.42 -16.51 -20.71
N LYS A 195 -23.72 -16.77 -20.52
CA LYS A 195 -24.62 -17.27 -21.56
C LYS A 195 -25.13 -16.10 -22.41
N SER A 196 -24.92 -16.19 -23.73
CA SER A 196 -25.40 -15.24 -24.74
C SER A 196 -26.28 -16.00 -25.74
N GLY A 197 -27.60 -15.87 -25.60
CA GLY A 197 -28.54 -16.78 -26.25
C GLY A 197 -28.32 -18.21 -25.74
N ASP A 198 -28.12 -19.19 -26.62
CA ASP A 198 -27.78 -20.58 -26.24
C ASP A 198 -26.28 -20.90 -26.28
N LYS A 199 -25.42 -19.89 -26.39
CA LYS A 199 -23.96 -20.06 -26.49
C LYS A 199 -23.24 -19.54 -25.27
N VAL A 200 -22.12 -20.16 -24.94
CA VAL A 200 -21.17 -19.64 -23.94
C VAL A 200 -20.24 -18.62 -24.61
N GLU A 201 -20.09 -17.46 -24.00
CA GLU A 201 -19.17 -16.41 -24.44
C GLU A 201 -18.30 -15.90 -23.29
N VAL A 202 -17.11 -15.43 -23.63
CA VAL A 202 -16.22 -14.70 -22.72
C VAL A 202 -16.70 -13.26 -22.66
N THR A 203 -17.22 -12.81 -21.53
CA THR A 203 -17.75 -11.44 -21.37
C THR A 203 -16.86 -10.56 -20.50
N ASN A 204 -16.24 -11.13 -19.45
CA ASN A 204 -15.39 -10.39 -18.51
C ASN A 204 -13.96 -10.96 -18.45
N PRO A 205 -13.17 -10.83 -19.52
CA PRO A 205 -11.84 -11.44 -19.58
C PRO A 205 -10.92 -10.94 -18.45
N LEU A 206 -11.02 -9.66 -18.06
CA LEU A 206 -10.20 -9.04 -17.01
C LEU A 206 -10.41 -9.64 -15.61
N ASN A 207 -11.51 -10.35 -15.38
CA ASN A 207 -11.79 -11.00 -14.10
C ASN A 207 -11.09 -12.35 -13.97
N CYS A 208 -10.53 -12.88 -15.06
CA CYS A 208 -9.79 -14.14 -15.04
C CYS A 208 -8.50 -13.98 -14.25
N THR A 209 -8.31 -14.82 -13.23
CA THR A 209 -7.10 -14.83 -12.38
C THR A 209 -6.14 -15.97 -12.72
N LEU A 210 -6.29 -16.59 -13.90
CA LEU A 210 -5.48 -17.72 -14.36
C LEU A 210 -5.49 -18.91 -13.37
N CYS A 211 -6.64 -19.24 -12.80
CA CYS A 211 -6.77 -20.36 -11.85
C CYS A 211 -6.93 -21.73 -12.52
N ASP A 212 -7.08 -21.76 -13.85
CA ASP A 212 -7.20 -22.95 -14.71
C ASP A 212 -8.36 -23.91 -14.41
N TYR A 213 -9.20 -23.64 -13.41
CA TYR A 213 -10.32 -24.51 -13.05
C TYR A 213 -11.35 -24.72 -14.18
N CYS A 214 -11.57 -23.70 -15.03
CA CYS A 214 -12.44 -23.87 -16.21
C CYS A 214 -11.86 -24.81 -17.27
N LEU A 215 -10.53 -25.02 -17.27
CA LEU A 215 -9.88 -26.00 -18.15
C LEU A 215 -10.16 -27.42 -17.64
N GLU A 216 -10.13 -27.61 -16.32
CA GLU A 216 -10.34 -28.92 -15.68
C GLU A 216 -11.77 -29.45 -15.89
N VAL A 217 -12.78 -28.58 -15.78
CA VAL A 217 -14.19 -28.97 -15.96
C VAL A 217 -14.60 -29.11 -17.43
N CYS A 218 -13.81 -28.60 -18.38
CA CYS A 218 -14.18 -28.62 -19.79
C CYS A 218 -13.80 -29.95 -20.45
N GLU A 219 -14.65 -30.98 -20.33
CA GLU A 219 -14.40 -32.30 -20.95
C GLU A 219 -14.03 -32.25 -22.45
N PRO A 220 -14.68 -31.42 -23.30
CA PRO A 220 -14.31 -31.32 -24.72
C PRO A 220 -12.97 -30.64 -24.97
N ASN A 221 -12.30 -30.12 -23.94
CA ASN A 221 -11.08 -29.31 -24.02
C ASN A 221 -11.25 -28.12 -24.97
N ALA A 222 -12.41 -27.45 -24.88
CA ALA A 222 -12.76 -26.30 -25.72
C ALA A 222 -12.23 -24.96 -25.19
N ILE A 223 -11.74 -24.91 -23.95
CA ILE A 223 -11.27 -23.67 -23.32
C ILE A 223 -9.73 -23.63 -23.35
N THR A 224 -9.18 -22.45 -23.64
CA THR A 224 -7.75 -22.17 -23.47
C THR A 224 -7.58 -20.84 -22.75
N ILE A 225 -6.62 -20.76 -21.83
CA ILE A 225 -6.26 -19.53 -21.14
C ILE A 225 -4.86 -19.12 -21.58
N GLY A 226 -4.80 -18.13 -22.47
CA GLY A 226 -3.56 -17.45 -22.80
C GLY A 226 -3.25 -16.31 -21.82
N LYS A 227 -2.05 -15.76 -21.91
CA LYS A 227 -1.69 -14.51 -21.23
C LYS A 227 -0.84 -13.63 -22.14
N ASP A 228 -1.11 -12.34 -22.15
CA ASP A 228 -0.25 -11.33 -22.76
C ASP A 228 0.67 -10.75 -21.68
N SER A 229 1.97 -11.05 -21.80
CA SER A 229 2.99 -10.60 -20.84
C SER A 229 3.55 -9.21 -21.16
N SER A 230 3.08 -8.58 -22.24
CA SER A 230 3.33 -7.16 -22.56
C SER A 230 2.35 -6.21 -21.86
N LYS A 231 1.36 -6.77 -21.14
CA LYS A 231 0.34 -6.03 -20.40
C LYS A 231 0.23 -6.53 -18.96
N ALA A 232 0.16 -5.61 -18.01
CA ALA A 232 -0.01 -5.91 -16.60
C ALA A 232 -1.27 -5.24 -16.06
N ILE A 233 -2.15 -6.03 -15.45
CA ILE A 233 -3.31 -5.53 -14.70
C ILE A 233 -2.85 -5.28 -13.27
N PHE A 234 -2.87 -4.04 -12.84
CA PHE A 234 -2.60 -3.66 -11.46
C PHE A 234 -3.89 -3.57 -10.65
N SER A 235 -3.84 -4.05 -9.41
CA SER A 235 -4.86 -3.85 -8.39
C SER A 235 -4.17 -3.42 -7.11
N PHE A 236 -4.55 -2.26 -6.60
CA PHE A 236 -3.80 -1.57 -5.57
C PHE A 236 -4.75 -0.91 -4.56
N GLU A 237 -4.41 -1.00 -3.28
CA GLU A 237 -5.05 -0.36 -2.15
C GLU A 237 -4.00 0.28 -1.22
N THR A 238 -4.22 1.54 -0.85
CA THR A 238 -3.38 2.27 0.12
C THR A 238 -3.88 2.06 1.54
N ASN A 239 -3.03 2.35 2.52
CA ASN A 239 -3.45 2.40 3.93
C ASN A 239 -4.22 3.69 4.28
N GLY A 240 -4.48 4.59 3.31
CA GLY A 240 -5.16 5.87 3.50
C GLY A 240 -4.27 7.04 3.93
N GLY A 241 -2.98 6.80 4.24
CA GLY A 241 -2.04 7.87 4.56
C GLY A 241 -1.63 8.70 3.33
N LEU A 242 -1.52 8.03 2.18
CA LEU A 242 -1.27 8.61 0.87
C LEU A 242 -2.30 8.09 -0.14
N ASP A 243 -2.64 8.93 -1.12
CA ASP A 243 -3.52 8.54 -2.22
C ASP A 243 -2.80 7.58 -3.20
N PRO A 244 -3.53 6.66 -3.86
CA PRO A 244 -2.93 5.71 -4.79
C PRO A 244 -2.10 6.35 -5.92
N SER A 245 -2.58 7.46 -6.48
CA SER A 245 -1.87 8.20 -7.52
C SER A 245 -0.52 8.72 -7.02
N THR A 246 -0.49 9.27 -5.80
CA THR A 246 0.72 9.82 -5.18
C THR A 246 1.75 8.73 -4.96
N VAL A 247 1.34 7.57 -4.44
CA VAL A 247 2.25 6.43 -4.24
C VAL A 247 2.87 5.96 -5.56
N LEU A 248 2.07 5.86 -6.64
CA LEU A 248 2.58 5.42 -7.95
C LEU A 248 3.53 6.45 -8.58
N THR A 249 3.19 7.74 -8.50
CA THR A 249 4.05 8.82 -9.00
C THR A 249 5.39 8.83 -8.25
N LYS A 250 5.35 8.79 -6.91
CA LYS A 250 6.57 8.71 -6.08
C LYS A 250 7.39 7.45 -6.35
N ALA A 251 6.74 6.31 -6.58
CA ALA A 251 7.45 5.09 -6.98
C ALA A 251 8.18 5.26 -8.32
N GLY A 252 7.56 5.94 -9.29
CA GLY A 252 8.18 6.28 -10.57
C GLY A 252 9.40 7.20 -10.40
N GLU A 253 9.25 8.29 -9.64
CA GLU A 253 10.32 9.24 -9.32
C GLU A 253 11.53 8.54 -8.67
N LEU A 254 11.27 7.64 -7.71
CA LEU A 254 12.32 6.87 -7.02
C LEU A 254 13.05 5.91 -7.97
N ILE A 255 12.33 5.27 -8.90
CA ILE A 255 12.97 4.41 -9.91
C ILE A 255 13.91 5.23 -10.80
N ILE A 256 13.47 6.41 -11.25
CA ILE A 256 14.31 7.32 -12.06
C ILE A 256 15.54 7.75 -11.27
N SER A 257 15.35 8.20 -10.03
CA SER A 257 16.45 8.63 -9.14
C SER A 257 17.52 7.56 -8.98
N LYS A 258 17.13 6.29 -8.79
CA LYS A 258 18.08 5.17 -8.69
C LYS A 258 18.87 4.90 -9.97
N ILE A 259 18.22 5.05 -11.12
CA ILE A 259 18.88 4.88 -12.41
C ILE A 259 19.91 6.00 -12.62
N ASP A 260 19.56 7.22 -12.24
CA ASP A 260 20.48 8.37 -12.29
C ASP A 260 21.67 8.22 -11.34
N GLU A 261 21.43 7.72 -10.12
CA GLU A 261 22.49 7.40 -9.16
C GLU A 261 23.44 6.34 -9.73
N PHE A 262 22.88 5.23 -10.24
CA PHE A 262 23.67 4.17 -10.87
C PHE A 262 24.55 4.69 -12.00
N LYS A 263 23.99 5.55 -12.87
CA LYS A 263 24.73 6.17 -13.97
C LYS A 263 25.92 7.00 -13.45
N LYS A 264 25.69 7.88 -12.47
CA LYS A 264 26.74 8.72 -11.86
C LYS A 264 27.85 7.87 -11.24
N THR A 265 27.49 6.85 -10.46
CA THR A 265 28.47 5.94 -9.84
C THR A 265 29.30 5.23 -10.90
N LEU A 266 28.67 4.71 -11.95
CA LEU A 266 29.38 4.04 -13.04
C LEU A 266 30.36 4.97 -13.76
N GLU A 267 29.96 6.20 -14.07
CA GLU A 267 30.81 7.21 -14.71
C GLU A 267 32.02 7.58 -13.85
N SER A 268 31.82 7.76 -12.54
CA SER A 268 32.91 8.06 -11.59
C SER A 268 33.93 6.93 -11.52
N THR A 269 33.49 5.68 -11.34
CA THR A 269 34.38 4.51 -11.25
C THR A 269 35.15 4.24 -12.55
N LEU A 270 34.52 4.48 -13.70
CA LEU A 270 35.19 4.35 -15.00
C LEU A 270 36.25 5.44 -15.23
N THR A 271 36.07 6.62 -14.64
CA THR A 271 37.05 7.72 -14.71
C THR A 271 38.26 7.42 -13.83
N GLU A 272 38.04 7.03 -12.58
CA GLU A 272 39.11 6.64 -11.65
C GLU A 272 39.99 5.51 -12.21
N LYS A 273 39.38 4.52 -12.86
CA LYS A 273 40.11 3.39 -13.47
C LYS A 273 40.89 3.76 -14.74
N LYS A 274 40.53 4.86 -15.42
CA LYS A 274 41.31 5.37 -16.56
C LYS A 274 42.51 6.20 -16.12
N GLU A 275 42.47 6.72 -14.90
CA GLU A 275 43.54 7.52 -14.29
C GLU A 275 44.55 6.67 -13.49
N SER A 276 44.20 5.41 -13.19
CA SER A 276 45.07 4.37 -12.58
C SER A 276 45.80 3.51 -13.62
#